data_AF-A0A3S3JLP5-F1
#
_entry.id   AF-A0A3S3JLP5-F1
#
_cell.length_a   1.000
_cell.length_b   1.000
_cell.length_c   1.000
_cell.angle_alpha   90.00
_cell.angle_beta   90.00
_cell.angle_gamma   90.00
#
_symmetry.space_group_name_H-M   'P 1'
#
loop_
_entity.id
_entity.type
_entity.pdbx_description
1 polymer ?
#
loop_
_entity_poly.entity_id
_entity_poly.type
_entity_poly.pdbx_seq_one_letter_code
_entity_poly.pdbx_strand_id
1 'polypeptide(L)' 'MSIGSAFAPADGGEPELLLTCSDHALYEAKRTGKGRYRAHVRAAN' A
#
# COMPACT_ATOMS: atom_id res chain seq x y z
N MET A 1 11.08 6.17 -9.64
CA MET A 1 10.75 4.94 -8.87
C MET A 1 9.53 5.26 -8.00
N SER A 2 8.51 4.41 -7.96
CA SER A 2 7.37 4.55 -7.03
C SER A 2 7.28 3.28 -6.18
N ILE A 3 6.88 3.42 -4.91
CA ILE A 3 6.88 2.32 -3.94
C ILE A 3 5.55 2.31 -3.19
N GLY A 4 4.96 1.12 -3.05
CA GLY A 4 3.81 0.83 -2.20
C GLY A 4 4.21 -0.14 -1.10
N SER A 5 3.67 0.02 0.11
CA SER A 5 3.92 -0.90 1.23
C SER A 5 2.66 -1.13 2.06
N ALA A 6 2.48 -2.33 2.59
CA ALA A 6 1.44 -2.68 3.56
C ALA A 6 2.05 -3.24 4.86
N PHE A 7 1.29 -3.18 5.95
CA PHE A 7 1.72 -3.59 7.29
C PHE A 7 0.72 -4.54 7.93
N ALA A 8 1.17 -5.74 8.31
CA ALA A 8 0.40 -6.62 9.17
C ALA A 8 0.52 -6.19 10.64
N PRO A 9 -0.56 -6.32 11.46
CA PRO A 9 -1.89 -6.79 11.08
C PRO A 9 -2.84 -5.68 10.58
N ALA A 10 -2.38 -4.42 10.48
CA ALA A 10 -3.22 -3.27 10.14
C ALA A 10 -3.91 -3.39 8.76
N ASP A 11 -3.21 -3.97 7.78
CA ASP A 11 -3.68 -4.22 6.43
C ASP A 11 -4.12 -5.69 6.23
N GLY A 12 -4.32 -6.42 7.32
CA GLY A 12 -4.70 -7.83 7.35
C GLY A 12 -3.61 -8.77 7.85
N GLY A 13 -4.02 -10.01 8.15
CA GLY A 13 -3.12 -11.08 8.57
C GLY A 13 -2.72 -12.05 7.46
N GLU A 14 -3.47 -12.06 6.35
CA GLU A 14 -3.22 -12.98 5.23
C GLU A 14 -2.23 -12.38 4.23
N PRO A 15 -1.23 -13.15 3.76
CA PRO A 15 -0.23 -12.69 2.79
C PRO A 15 -0.85 -12.09 1.51
N GLU A 16 -1.92 -12.69 0.98
CA GLU A 16 -2.61 -12.23 -0.22
C GLU A 16 -3.26 -10.86 -0.02
N LEU A 17 -3.73 -10.57 1.21
CA LEU A 17 -4.29 -9.28 1.56
C LEU A 17 -3.20 -8.20 1.58
N LEU A 18 -2.05 -8.49 2.18
CA LEU A 18 -0.90 -7.57 2.25
C LEU A 18 -0.34 -7.25 0.87
N LEU A 19 -0.29 -8.23 -0.04
CA LEU A 19 0.11 -8.02 -1.43
C LEU A 19 -0.88 -7.10 -2.15
N THR A 20 -2.17 -7.36 -2.03
CA THR A 20 -3.23 -6.53 -2.62
C THR A 20 -3.15 -5.09 -2.11
N CYS A 21 -2.95 -4.90 -0.81
CA CYS A 21 -2.78 -3.60 -0.18
C CYS A 21 -1.53 -2.86 -0.67
N SER A 22 -0.40 -3.57 -0.77
CA SER A 22 0.86 -3.00 -1.27
C SER A 22 0.75 -2.56 -2.73
N ASP A 23 0.11 -3.36 -3.57
CA ASP A 23 -0.13 -3.05 -4.98
C ASP A 23 -1.05 -1.83 -5.14
N HIS A 24 -2.09 -1.73 -4.32
CA HIS A 24 -2.98 -0.56 -4.32
C HIS A 24 -2.21 0.72 -3.92
N ALA A 25 -1.38 0.65 -2.87
CA ALA A 25 -0.54 1.79 -2.48
C ALA A 25 0.48 2.17 -3.57
N LEU A 26 1.04 1.19 -4.26
CA LEU A 26 1.95 1.41 -5.39
C LEU A 26 1.20 2.07 -6.57
N TYR A 27 -0.02 1.64 -6.85
CA TYR A 27 -0.86 2.24 -7.88
C TYR A 27 -1.12 3.72 -7.58
N GLU A 28 -1.54 4.05 -6.36
CA GLU A 28 -1.75 5.45 -5.95
C GLU A 28 -0.46 6.28 -5.97
N ALA A 29 0.68 5.69 -5.60
CA ALA A 29 1.99 6.31 -5.73
C ALA A 29 2.38 6.60 -7.19
N LYS A 30 1.95 5.77 -8.15
CA LYS A 30 2.14 6.03 -9.59
C LYS A 30 1.16 7.08 -10.09
N ARG A 31 -0.11 7.00 -9.69
CA ARG A 31 -1.22 7.87 -10.14
C ARG A 31 -1.00 9.33 -9.76
N THR A 32 -0.44 9.59 -8.58
CA THR A 32 -0.25 10.95 -8.08
C THR A 32 1.03 11.63 -8.61
N GLY A 33 1.84 10.95 -9.43
CA GLY A 33 3.09 11.45 -9.99
C GLY A 33 4.29 10.55 -9.62
N LYS A 34 5.13 10.22 -10.61
CA LYS A 34 6.29 9.31 -10.45
C LYS A 34 7.26 9.86 -9.38
N GLY A 35 7.87 8.97 -8.57
CA GLY A 35 8.85 9.38 -7.55
C GLY A 35 8.31 9.44 -6.12
N ARG A 36 7.14 8.86 -5.85
CA ARG A 36 6.48 8.93 -4.54
C ARG A 36 6.41 7.58 -3.83
N TYR A 37 6.48 7.62 -2.51
CA TYR A 37 6.23 6.50 -1.60
C TYR A 37 4.82 6.64 -1.01
N ARG A 38 4.07 5.54 -0.95
CA ARG A 38 2.78 5.46 -0.27
C ARG A 38 2.70 4.18 0.56
N ALA A 39 2.33 4.33 1.83
CA ALA A 39 1.87 3.20 2.62
C ALA A 39 0.37 3.01 2.40
N HIS A 40 -0.06 1.75 2.28
CA HIS A 40 -1.43 1.36 2.54
C HIS A 40 -1.63 1.59 4.04
N VAL A 41 -2.41 2.59 4.40
CA VAL A 41 -2.82 2.79 5.79
C VAL A 41 -4.33 2.72 5.73
N ARG A 42 -4.89 1.58 6.10
CA ARG A 42 -6.31 1.54 6.41
C ARG A 42 -6.48 2.49 7.59
N ALA A 43 -7.09 3.66 7.36
CA ALA A 43 -7.34 4.63 8.42
C ALA A 43 -8.00 3.86 9.57
N ALA A 44 -7.30 3.75 10.70
CA ALA A 44 -7.88 3.19 11.91
C ALA A 44 -9.10 4.04 12.23
N ASN A 45 -10.27 3.46 12.03
CA ASN A 45 -11.55 4.07 12.35
C ASN A 45 -11.99 3.57 13.72
#